data_AF-A0A355PLE2-F1
#
_entry.id   AF-A0A355PLE2-F1
#
_cell.length_a   1.000
_cell.length_b   1.000
_cell.length_c   1.000
_cell.angle_alpha   90.00
_cell.angle_beta   90.00
_cell.angle_gamma   90.00
#
_symmetry.space_group_name_H-M   'P 1'
#
loop_
_entity.id
_entity.type
_entity.pdbx_description
1 polymer ?
#
loop_
_entity_poly.entity_id
_entity_poly.type
_entity_poly.pdbx_seq_one_letter_code
_entity_poly.pdbx_strand_id
1 'polypeptide(L)'
;MNSRIREAIYSIGERLTTDSSYSKYDDLECNLSEGIIPRGLMYEEDNRNVDAVGCVMVGLNPGKATKKEQDFFKSEPLSYERFLLYWKENVLQHPYYKRLRKLADELEFDGPILWTELVKCQGKENGQLTVQTIRDDINKYLFPELENIPANWPLFGIGNQAFEILSYRFPDRLVLGIPHPTGSYGLFPKLFEGQKIRQDIFNHTKKILTSKEKIAVKLGKF
;
A
#
# COMPACT_ATOMS: atom_id res chain seq x y z
N MET A 1 5.98 20.06 8.03
CA MET A 1 4.99 19.44 7.11
C MET A 1 4.73 17.99 7.51
N ASN A 2 5.79 17.22 7.77
CA ASN A 2 5.68 15.78 8.02
C ASN A 2 4.87 15.40 9.29
N SER A 3 4.97 16.17 10.39
CA SER A 3 4.14 15.92 11.59
C SER A 3 2.64 15.96 11.31
N ARG A 4 2.18 16.89 10.45
CA ARG A 4 0.76 16.98 10.05
C ARG A 4 0.31 15.79 9.21
N ILE A 5 1.17 15.30 8.31
CA ILE A 5 0.90 14.09 7.52
C ILE A 5 0.74 12.90 8.47
N ARG A 6 1.69 12.72 9.39
CA ARG A 6 1.66 11.64 10.39
C ARG A 6 0.38 11.69 11.23
N GLU A 7 0.03 12.84 11.78
CA GLU A 7 -1.18 13.03 12.58
C GLU A 7 -2.45 12.71 11.79
N ALA A 8 -2.55 13.20 10.55
CA ALA A 8 -3.71 12.96 9.69
C ALA A 8 -3.84 11.47 9.32
N ILE A 9 -2.75 10.84 8.89
CA ILE A 9 -2.74 9.40 8.57
C ILE A 9 -3.05 8.57 9.83
N TYR A 10 -2.53 8.96 10.99
CA TYR A 10 -2.85 8.30 12.26
C TYR A 10 -4.34 8.39 12.59
N SER A 11 -4.95 9.57 12.43
CA SER A 11 -6.39 9.76 12.63
C SER A 11 -7.25 8.92 11.67
N ILE A 12 -6.81 8.76 10.42
CA ILE A 12 -7.47 7.84 9.47
C ILE A 12 -7.30 6.39 9.94
N GLY A 13 -6.11 6.01 10.38
CA GLY A 13 -5.80 4.69 10.90
C GLY A 13 -6.66 4.28 12.10
N GLU A 14 -6.86 5.20 13.06
CA GLU A 14 -7.73 4.98 14.23
C GLU A 14 -9.18 4.68 13.83
N ARG A 15 -9.71 5.42 12.86
CA ARG A 15 -11.05 5.15 12.30
C ARG A 15 -11.08 3.87 11.49
N LEU A 16 -9.97 3.47 10.88
CA LEU A 16 -9.89 2.28 10.05
C LEU A 16 -9.95 1.01 10.89
N THR A 17 -9.08 0.87 11.89
CA THR A 17 -8.90 -0.37 12.65
C THR A 17 -10.11 -0.77 13.49
N THR A 18 -10.99 0.20 13.77
CA THR A 18 -12.21 0.02 14.56
C THR A 18 -13.48 0.00 13.71
N ASP A 19 -13.35 0.09 12.37
CA ASP A 19 -14.50 0.15 11.48
C ASP A 19 -15.21 -1.20 11.37
N SER A 20 -16.38 -1.29 12.01
CA SER A 20 -17.24 -2.48 11.95
C SER A 20 -18.16 -2.52 10.72
N SER A 21 -18.19 -1.46 9.91
CA SER A 21 -19.09 -1.38 8.75
C SER A 21 -18.71 -2.33 7.61
N TYR A 22 -17.52 -2.94 7.66
CA TYR A 22 -17.08 -3.93 6.68
C TYR A 22 -17.91 -5.22 6.66
N SER A 23 -18.67 -5.50 7.72
CA SER A 23 -19.61 -6.63 7.80
C SER A 23 -20.71 -6.60 6.73
N LYS A 24 -20.94 -5.44 6.08
CA LYS A 24 -21.93 -5.28 5.01
C LYS A 24 -21.46 -5.78 3.63
N TYR A 25 -20.16 -6.06 3.45
CA TYR A 25 -19.61 -6.46 2.15
C TYR A 25 -19.51 -7.98 2.06
N ASP A 26 -20.17 -8.57 1.06
CA ASP A 26 -20.25 -10.02 0.91
C ASP A 26 -18.95 -10.68 0.45
N ASP A 27 -18.01 -9.91 -0.10
CA ASP A 27 -16.71 -10.36 -0.61
C ASP A 27 -15.56 -10.19 0.39
N LEU A 28 -15.82 -9.54 1.53
CA LEU A 28 -14.83 -9.29 2.58
C LEU A 28 -15.07 -10.15 3.82
N GLU A 29 -13.99 -10.46 4.51
CA GLU A 29 -14.00 -11.11 5.81
C GLU A 29 -13.50 -10.12 6.86
N CYS A 30 -14.43 -9.54 7.62
CA CYS A 30 -14.13 -8.66 8.74
C CYS A 30 -14.85 -9.17 9.99
N ASN A 31 -14.10 -9.55 11.01
CA ASN A 31 -14.62 -10.03 12.27
C ASN A 31 -13.70 -9.56 13.41
N LEU A 32 -14.06 -8.43 14.01
CA LEU A 32 -13.24 -7.80 15.04
C LEU A 32 -13.08 -8.70 16.28
N SER A 33 -14.10 -9.47 16.66
CA SER A 33 -14.02 -10.42 17.78
C SER A 33 -13.09 -11.61 17.51
N GLU A 34 -12.86 -11.93 16.24
CA GLU A 34 -11.90 -12.97 15.84
C GLU A 34 -10.50 -12.39 15.53
N GLY A 35 -10.29 -11.09 15.74
CA GLY A 35 -9.03 -10.41 15.40
C GLY A 35 -8.80 -10.24 13.90
N ILE A 36 -9.85 -10.36 13.09
CA ILE A 36 -9.82 -10.09 11.64
C ILE A 36 -10.28 -8.65 11.44
N ILE A 37 -9.31 -7.72 11.45
CA ILE A 37 -9.56 -6.28 11.43
C ILE A 37 -9.30 -5.66 10.05
N PRO A 38 -9.96 -4.53 9.69
CA PRO A 38 -9.52 -3.68 8.60
C PRO A 38 -8.12 -3.12 8.91
N ARG A 39 -7.25 -3.12 7.91
CA ARG A 39 -5.83 -2.81 8.02
C ARG A 39 -5.23 -2.42 6.67
N GLY A 40 -3.92 -2.22 6.65
CA GLY A 40 -3.21 -1.87 5.42
C GLY A 40 -3.14 -0.35 5.21
N LEU A 41 -2.92 0.41 6.28
CA LEU A 41 -2.52 1.82 6.20
C LEU A 41 -1.33 2.01 7.15
N MET A 42 -0.14 2.33 6.63
CA MET A 42 1.06 2.53 7.44
C MET A 42 1.89 3.66 6.84
N TYR A 43 2.31 4.62 7.66
CA TYR A 43 3.21 5.68 7.24
C TYR A 43 4.61 5.43 7.80
N GLU A 44 5.55 5.10 6.91
CA GLU A 44 6.92 4.74 7.26
C GLU A 44 7.86 5.92 7.10
N GLU A 45 8.42 6.38 8.22
CA GLU A 45 9.47 7.40 8.27
C GLU A 45 10.78 6.89 8.89
N ASP A 46 10.75 5.71 9.52
CA ASP A 46 11.91 5.14 10.21
C ASP A 46 13.04 4.88 9.20
N ASN A 47 14.20 5.50 9.41
CA ASN A 47 15.36 5.47 8.50
C ASN A 47 15.11 6.09 7.10
N ARG A 48 14.17 7.04 6.99
CA ARG A 48 13.89 7.81 5.76
C ARG A 48 14.28 9.28 5.91
N ASN A 49 14.58 9.93 4.78
CA ASN A 49 14.75 11.38 4.74
C ASN A 49 13.38 12.06 4.68
N VAL A 50 12.89 12.52 5.83
CA VAL A 50 11.57 13.16 5.97
C VAL A 50 11.35 14.42 5.14
N ASP A 51 12.42 15.02 4.62
CA ASP A 51 12.38 16.21 3.76
C ASP A 51 12.50 15.88 2.26
N ALA A 52 12.79 14.62 1.91
CA ALA A 52 12.84 14.14 0.54
C ALA A 52 11.46 13.76 -0.02
N VAL A 53 11.38 13.63 -1.35
CA VAL A 53 10.18 13.11 -2.01
C VAL A 53 10.00 11.63 -1.63
N GLY A 54 8.86 11.32 -1.05
CA GLY A 54 8.44 9.97 -0.70
C GLY A 54 7.69 9.28 -1.85
N CYS A 55 7.06 8.16 -1.52
CA CYS A 55 6.20 7.44 -2.45
C CYS A 55 5.01 6.79 -1.74
N VAL A 56 4.00 6.39 -2.53
CA VAL A 56 2.86 5.63 -2.02
C VAL A 56 2.86 4.25 -2.65
N MET A 57 2.90 3.20 -1.82
CA MET A 57 2.81 1.80 -2.23
C MET A 57 1.36 1.34 -2.04
N VAL A 58 0.66 1.07 -3.13
CA VAL A 58 -0.77 0.73 -3.11
C VAL A 58 -0.98 -0.71 -3.59
N GLY A 59 -1.32 -1.60 -2.67
CA GLY A 59 -1.77 -2.95 -2.99
C GLY A 59 -3.28 -3.02 -3.25
N LEU A 60 -3.77 -4.23 -3.50
CA LEU A 60 -5.19 -4.47 -3.69
C LEU A 60 -5.94 -4.51 -2.35
N ASN A 61 -5.56 -5.44 -1.48
CA ASN A 61 -6.13 -5.64 -0.16
C ASN A 61 -5.20 -6.48 0.74
N PRO A 62 -5.36 -6.43 2.07
CA PRO A 62 -4.60 -7.29 2.98
C PRO A 62 -4.81 -8.77 2.70
N GLY A 63 -3.73 -9.55 2.79
CA GLY A 63 -3.79 -11.02 2.80
C GLY A 63 -4.46 -11.56 4.07
N LYS A 64 -4.84 -12.84 4.07
CA LYS A 64 -5.51 -13.49 5.20
C LYS A 64 -4.74 -13.31 6.51
N ALA A 65 -5.45 -12.92 7.57
CA ALA A 65 -4.91 -12.77 8.91
C ALA A 65 -4.47 -14.14 9.42
N THR A 66 -3.22 -14.24 9.86
CA THR A 66 -2.70 -15.48 10.46
C THR A 66 -3.31 -15.70 11.85
N LYS A 67 -3.27 -16.93 12.37
CA LYS A 67 -3.72 -17.19 13.75
C LYS A 67 -2.98 -16.34 14.78
N LYS A 68 -1.67 -16.15 14.60
CA LYS A 68 -0.84 -15.28 15.45
C LYS A 68 -1.33 -13.83 15.44
N GLU A 69 -1.66 -13.31 14.26
CA GLU A 69 -2.19 -11.95 14.09
C GLU A 69 -3.55 -11.79 14.77
N GLN A 70 -4.45 -12.74 14.52
CA GLN A 70 -5.78 -12.78 15.14
C GLN A 70 -5.67 -12.80 16.68
N ASP A 71 -4.82 -13.67 17.23
CA ASP A 71 -4.66 -13.79 18.67
C ASP A 71 -4.03 -12.52 19.29
N PHE A 72 -3.10 -11.86 18.60
CA PHE A 72 -2.54 -10.58 19.03
C PHE A 72 -3.59 -9.46 19.11
N PHE A 73 -4.51 -9.41 18.14
CA PHE A 73 -5.57 -8.39 18.11
C PHE A 73 -6.75 -8.69 19.04
N LYS A 74 -6.92 -9.94 19.47
CA LYS A 74 -7.94 -10.31 20.48
C LYS A 74 -7.49 -10.09 21.92
N SER A 75 -6.19 -10.04 22.19
CA SER A 75 -5.68 -10.05 23.56
C SER A 75 -5.94 -8.75 24.32
N GLU A 76 -6.13 -7.64 23.62
CA GLU A 76 -6.25 -6.30 24.19
C GLU A 76 -7.12 -5.40 23.29
N PRO A 77 -7.58 -4.24 23.78
CA PRO A 77 -8.42 -3.32 22.99
C PRO A 77 -7.79 -2.91 21.67
N LEU A 78 -8.56 -2.95 20.58
CA LEU A 78 -8.11 -2.56 19.25
C LEU A 78 -7.79 -1.06 19.20
N SER A 79 -6.63 -0.72 18.65
CA SER A 79 -6.22 0.64 18.31
C SER A 79 -5.30 0.61 17.08
N TYR A 80 -5.13 1.76 16.43
CA TYR A 80 -4.17 1.87 15.34
C TYR A 80 -2.73 1.75 15.85
N GLU A 81 -2.44 2.23 17.05
CA GLU A 81 -1.13 2.03 17.69
C GLU A 81 -0.77 0.54 17.82
N ARG A 82 -1.71 -0.31 18.27
CA ARG A 82 -1.48 -1.76 18.33
C ARG A 82 -1.25 -2.36 16.94
N PHE A 83 -1.99 -1.90 15.94
CA PHE A 83 -1.77 -2.34 14.57
C PHE A 83 -0.37 -1.96 14.08
N LEU A 84 0.09 -0.73 14.33
CA LEU A 84 1.44 -0.29 13.98
C LEU A 84 2.51 -1.10 14.73
N LEU A 85 2.30 -1.42 16.01
CA LEU A 85 3.20 -2.28 16.78
C LEU A 85 3.33 -3.67 16.13
N TYR A 86 2.20 -4.33 15.87
CA TYR A 86 2.21 -5.63 15.20
C TYR A 86 2.90 -5.57 13.84
N TRP A 87 2.63 -4.51 13.07
CA TRP A 87 3.22 -4.29 11.76
C TRP A 87 4.75 -4.16 11.84
N LYS A 88 5.27 -3.31 12.74
CA LYS A 88 6.72 -3.11 12.91
C LYS A 88 7.44 -4.40 13.30
N GLU A 89 6.85 -5.18 14.20
CA GLU A 89 7.46 -6.40 14.73
C GLU A 89 7.38 -7.60 13.76
N ASN A 90 6.26 -7.73 13.02
CA ASN A 90 5.95 -8.96 12.29
C ASN A 90 5.83 -8.76 10.79
N VAL A 91 5.14 -7.71 10.34
CA VAL A 91 4.77 -7.54 8.93
C VAL A 91 5.89 -6.87 8.13
N LEU A 92 6.59 -5.92 8.73
CA LEU A 92 7.69 -5.19 8.09
C LEU A 92 8.85 -6.09 7.65
N GLN A 93 9.00 -7.21 8.36
CA GLN A 93 10.02 -8.21 8.07
C GLN A 93 9.61 -9.19 6.95
N HIS A 94 8.35 -9.15 6.52
CA HIS A 94 7.82 -10.03 5.50
C HIS A 94 8.49 -9.77 4.14
N PRO A 95 8.82 -10.82 3.35
CA PRO A 95 9.50 -10.67 2.07
C PRO A 95 8.81 -9.71 1.08
N TYR A 96 7.47 -9.61 1.14
CA TYR A 96 6.69 -8.67 0.34
C TYR A 96 7.15 -7.22 0.55
N TYR A 97 7.12 -6.73 1.79
CA TYR A 97 7.48 -5.35 2.13
C TYR A 97 8.98 -5.08 1.91
N LYS A 98 9.84 -6.04 2.27
CA LYS A 98 11.29 -5.93 2.00
C LYS A 98 11.62 -5.73 0.53
N ARG A 99 10.94 -6.47 -0.36
CA ARG A 99 11.14 -6.38 -1.81
C ARG A 99 10.66 -5.03 -2.37
N LEU A 100 9.51 -4.56 -1.93
CA LEU A 100 8.96 -3.27 -2.34
C LEU A 100 9.79 -2.10 -1.82
N ARG A 101 10.23 -2.19 -0.57
CA ARG A 101 11.14 -1.21 0.04
C ARG A 101 12.42 -1.11 -0.78
N LYS A 102 13.03 -2.25 -1.09
CA LYS A 102 14.22 -2.32 -1.92
C LYS A 102 14.00 -1.68 -3.31
N LEU A 103 12.83 -1.87 -3.92
CA LEU A 103 12.50 -1.21 -5.17
C LEU A 103 12.47 0.32 -5.02
N ALA A 104 11.84 0.84 -3.97
CA ALA A 104 11.82 2.27 -3.68
C ALA A 104 13.24 2.82 -3.51
N ASP A 105 14.07 2.12 -2.73
CA ASP A 105 15.46 2.50 -2.46
C ASP A 105 16.29 2.53 -3.76
N GLU A 106 16.15 1.50 -4.60
CA GLU A 106 16.89 1.40 -5.87
C GLU A 106 16.40 2.40 -6.94
N LEU A 107 15.22 2.98 -6.77
CA LEU A 107 14.72 4.09 -7.59
C LEU A 107 15.03 5.48 -6.99
N GLU A 108 15.74 5.50 -5.85
CA GLU A 108 16.14 6.69 -5.08
C GLU A 108 14.93 7.47 -4.51
N PHE A 109 13.92 6.76 -4.01
CA PHE A 109 12.88 7.33 -3.16
C PHE A 109 13.34 7.28 -1.70
N ASP A 110 14.14 8.26 -1.31
CA ASP A 110 14.70 8.36 0.05
C ASP A 110 13.69 8.88 1.09
N GLY A 111 12.58 9.48 0.61
CA GLY A 111 11.52 10.02 1.45
C GLY A 111 10.65 8.96 2.15
N PRO A 112 9.65 9.39 2.92
CA PRO A 112 8.75 8.47 3.59
C PRO A 112 7.95 7.59 2.61
N ILE A 113 7.50 6.43 3.08
CA ILE A 113 6.65 5.52 2.30
C ILE A 113 5.27 5.45 2.96
N LEU A 114 4.24 5.84 2.22
CA LEU A 114 2.87 5.49 2.60
C LEU A 114 2.55 4.10 2.03
N TRP A 115 2.40 3.11 2.90
CA TRP A 115 1.90 1.80 2.55
C TRP A 115 0.39 1.80 2.69
N THR A 116 -0.31 1.44 1.62
CA THR A 116 -1.76 1.42 1.60
C THR A 116 -2.33 0.35 0.66
N GLU A 117 -3.65 0.18 0.71
CA GLU A 117 -4.40 -0.79 -0.07
C GLU A 117 -5.63 -0.10 -0.69
N LEU A 118 -6.10 -0.57 -1.84
CA LEU A 118 -7.37 -0.11 -2.43
C LEU A 118 -8.56 -0.46 -1.53
N VAL A 119 -8.51 -1.64 -0.91
CA VAL A 119 -9.53 -2.17 0.01
C VAL A 119 -8.84 -2.58 1.30
N LYS A 120 -9.37 -2.20 2.46
CA LYS A 120 -8.65 -2.33 3.74
C LYS A 120 -8.95 -3.62 4.48
N CYS A 121 -9.83 -4.47 4.00
CA CYS A 121 -10.09 -5.76 4.64
C CYS A 121 -9.65 -6.93 3.76
N GLN A 122 -9.42 -8.08 4.38
CA GLN A 122 -9.09 -9.28 3.61
C GLN A 122 -10.33 -9.79 2.85
N GLY A 123 -10.10 -10.30 1.64
CA GLY A 123 -11.15 -10.98 0.88
C GLY A 123 -11.48 -12.36 1.44
N LYS A 124 -12.69 -12.85 1.16
CA LYS A 124 -13.09 -14.25 1.43
C LYS A 124 -12.32 -15.24 0.52
N GLU A 125 -12.51 -16.55 0.74
CA GLU A 125 -11.87 -17.58 -0.10
C GLU A 125 -12.25 -17.40 -1.57
N ASN A 126 -11.23 -17.36 -2.45
CA ASN A 126 -11.27 -17.02 -3.88
C ASN A 126 -11.36 -15.52 -4.21
N GLY A 127 -11.33 -14.65 -3.20
CA GLY A 127 -11.86 -13.28 -3.17
C GLY A 127 -11.50 -12.33 -4.30
N GLN A 128 -12.22 -12.46 -5.41
CA GLN A 128 -12.42 -11.37 -6.34
C GLN A 128 -13.25 -10.30 -5.64
N LEU A 129 -12.66 -9.13 -5.46
CA LEU A 129 -13.34 -7.99 -4.86
C LEU A 129 -14.39 -7.44 -5.83
N THR A 130 -15.57 -7.12 -5.32
CA THR A 130 -16.62 -6.47 -6.09
C THR A 130 -16.23 -5.04 -6.40
N VAL A 131 -16.74 -4.52 -7.52
CA VAL A 131 -16.53 -3.11 -7.90
C VAL A 131 -17.09 -2.17 -6.83
N GLN A 132 -18.20 -2.53 -6.18
CA GLN A 132 -18.82 -1.71 -5.14
C GLN A 132 -17.93 -1.61 -3.89
N THR A 133 -17.38 -2.73 -3.43
CA THR A 133 -16.43 -2.77 -2.31
C THR A 133 -15.20 -1.90 -2.58
N ILE A 134 -14.57 -2.06 -3.75
CA ILE A 134 -13.44 -1.23 -4.17
C ILE A 134 -13.81 0.25 -4.20
N ARG A 135 -14.94 0.60 -4.82
CA ARG A 135 -15.39 1.98 -4.95
C ARG A 135 -15.59 2.64 -3.59
N ASP A 136 -16.26 1.95 -2.68
CA ASP A 136 -16.59 2.49 -1.37
C ASP A 136 -15.35 2.66 -0.51
N ASP A 137 -14.44 1.68 -0.48
CA ASP A 137 -13.20 1.78 0.30
C ASP A 137 -12.26 2.86 -0.23
N ILE A 138 -12.16 3.02 -1.56
CA ILE A 138 -11.39 4.11 -2.15
C ILE A 138 -11.94 5.47 -1.69
N ASN A 139 -13.27 5.65 -1.74
CA ASN A 139 -13.92 6.88 -1.30
C ASN A 139 -13.79 7.12 0.20
N LYS A 140 -13.88 6.06 1.00
CA LYS A 140 -13.87 6.15 2.45
C LYS A 140 -12.48 6.35 3.03
N TYR A 141 -11.45 5.72 2.44
CA TYR A 141 -10.11 5.66 3.01
C TYR A 141 -9.03 6.18 2.06
N LEU A 142 -8.91 5.62 0.84
CA LEU A 142 -7.78 5.96 -0.04
C LEU A 142 -7.77 7.44 -0.46
N PHE A 143 -8.92 8.03 -0.79
CA PHE A 143 -9.01 9.46 -1.11
C PHE A 143 -8.55 10.34 0.07
N PRO A 144 -9.13 10.22 1.28
CA PRO A 144 -8.64 10.95 2.45
C PRO A 144 -7.16 10.73 2.76
N GLU A 145 -6.63 9.52 2.56
CA GLU A 145 -5.20 9.26 2.71
C GLU A 145 -4.38 10.10 1.73
N LEU A 146 -4.72 10.06 0.44
CA LEU A 146 -3.97 10.74 -0.62
C LEU A 146 -4.13 12.26 -0.63
N GLU A 147 -5.22 12.80 -0.06
CA GLU A 147 -5.40 14.23 0.23
C GLU A 147 -4.37 14.75 1.24
N ASN A 148 -3.92 13.89 2.16
CA ASN A 148 -2.90 14.22 3.15
C ASN A 148 -1.46 13.94 2.67
N ILE A 149 -1.29 13.42 1.44
CA ILE A 149 0.02 13.12 0.86
C ILE A 149 0.35 14.12 -0.26
N PRO A 150 1.59 14.64 -0.33
CA PRO A 150 2.01 15.55 -1.40
C PRO A 150 1.71 15.01 -2.79
N ALA A 151 1.11 15.84 -3.65
CA ALA A 151 0.68 15.44 -4.99
C ALA A 151 1.82 15.08 -5.96
N ASN A 152 3.07 15.43 -5.61
CA ASN A 152 4.26 15.03 -6.34
C ASN A 152 4.79 13.64 -5.96
N TRP A 153 4.27 12.99 -4.92
CA TRP A 153 4.64 11.62 -4.60
C TRP A 153 3.98 10.66 -5.60
N PRO A 154 4.75 9.80 -6.28
CA PRO A 154 4.19 8.83 -7.21
C PRO A 154 3.42 7.73 -6.47
N LEU A 155 2.40 7.20 -7.15
CA LEU A 155 1.63 6.05 -6.70
C LEU A 155 2.18 4.79 -7.37
N PHE A 156 2.66 3.85 -6.59
CA PHE A 156 3.05 2.52 -7.04
C PHE A 156 1.87 1.56 -6.93
N GLY A 157 1.28 1.20 -8.08
CA GLY A 157 0.21 0.20 -8.14
C GLY A 157 0.78 -1.21 -8.17
N ILE A 158 0.57 -1.98 -7.11
CA ILE A 158 1.15 -3.32 -6.95
C ILE A 158 0.23 -4.38 -7.58
N GLY A 159 0.60 -4.86 -8.76
CA GLY A 159 -0.20 -5.76 -9.58
C GLY A 159 -1.10 -5.04 -10.59
N ASN A 160 -1.66 -5.81 -11.54
CA ASN A 160 -2.45 -5.26 -12.66
C ASN A 160 -3.66 -4.47 -12.19
N GLN A 161 -4.46 -5.06 -11.29
CA GLN A 161 -5.72 -4.45 -10.84
C GLN A 161 -5.49 -3.15 -10.06
N ALA A 162 -4.50 -3.13 -9.16
CA ALA A 162 -4.15 -1.92 -8.42
C ALA A 162 -3.69 -0.81 -9.37
N PHE A 163 -2.80 -1.13 -10.31
CA PHE A 163 -2.34 -0.19 -11.33
C PHE A 163 -3.49 0.39 -12.17
N GLU A 164 -4.37 -0.46 -12.71
CA GLU A 164 -5.47 -0.02 -13.57
C GLU A 164 -6.42 0.92 -12.83
N ILE A 165 -6.85 0.54 -11.62
CA ILE A 165 -7.76 1.36 -10.82
C ILE A 165 -7.12 2.71 -10.48
N LEU A 166 -5.85 2.73 -10.07
CA LEU A 166 -5.14 3.97 -9.77
C LEU A 166 -5.04 4.88 -11.00
N SER A 167 -4.74 4.28 -12.15
CA SER A 167 -4.61 5.00 -13.42
C SER A 167 -5.92 5.69 -13.82
N TYR A 168 -7.07 5.06 -13.54
CA TYR A 168 -8.37 5.66 -13.81
C TYR A 168 -8.80 6.68 -12.76
N ARG A 169 -8.49 6.45 -11.48
CA ARG A 169 -9.03 7.26 -10.37
C ARG A 169 -8.17 8.46 -10.01
N PHE A 170 -6.89 8.45 -10.34
CA PHE A 170 -5.95 9.51 -9.98
C PHE A 170 -5.18 10.04 -11.20
N PRO A 171 -5.88 10.59 -12.22
CA PRO A 171 -5.24 11.06 -13.46
C PRO A 171 -4.23 12.20 -13.24
N ASP A 172 -4.36 12.95 -12.15
CA ASP A 172 -3.46 14.07 -11.83
C ASP A 172 -2.19 13.63 -11.05
N ARG A 173 -2.06 12.33 -10.76
CA ARG A 173 -0.91 11.73 -10.07
C ARG A 173 -0.09 10.91 -11.06
N LEU A 174 1.22 10.87 -10.85
CA LEU A 174 2.07 9.91 -11.55
C LEU A 174 1.79 8.52 -10.99
N VAL A 175 1.41 7.57 -11.84
CA VAL A 175 1.11 6.19 -11.46
C VAL A 175 2.11 5.24 -12.11
N LEU A 176 2.84 4.50 -11.29
CA LEU A 176 3.81 3.49 -11.70
C LEU A 176 3.27 2.12 -11.32
N GLY A 177 2.91 1.31 -12.30
CA GLY A 177 2.58 -0.08 -12.05
C GLY A 177 3.85 -0.86 -11.76
N ILE A 178 3.78 -1.81 -10.83
CA ILE A 178 4.81 -2.85 -10.66
C ILE A 178 4.17 -4.26 -10.53
N PRO A 179 4.85 -5.34 -10.94
CA PRO A 179 4.34 -6.70 -10.75
C PRO A 179 4.22 -7.05 -9.26
N HIS A 180 3.28 -7.94 -8.91
CA HIS A 180 3.11 -8.34 -7.51
C HIS A 180 4.31 -9.16 -6.98
N PRO A 181 4.99 -8.78 -5.88
CA PRO A 181 6.22 -9.42 -5.41
C PRO A 181 6.16 -10.92 -5.15
N THR A 182 4.98 -11.46 -4.84
CA THR A 182 4.77 -12.88 -4.49
C THR A 182 3.83 -13.63 -5.43
N GLY A 183 3.13 -12.94 -6.33
CA GLY A 183 2.04 -13.53 -7.14
C GLY A 183 2.30 -13.52 -8.65
N SER A 184 3.32 -12.80 -9.12
CA SER A 184 3.50 -12.53 -10.55
C SER A 184 4.37 -13.56 -11.28
N TYR A 185 4.35 -14.85 -10.92
CA TYR A 185 5.18 -15.90 -11.56
C TYR A 185 6.66 -15.53 -11.76
N GLY A 186 7.27 -14.83 -10.79
CA GLY A 186 8.66 -14.38 -10.87
C GLY A 186 8.92 -13.15 -11.75
N LEU A 187 7.88 -12.42 -12.20
CA LEU A 187 8.04 -11.16 -12.94
C LEU A 187 8.64 -10.03 -12.10
N PHE A 188 8.28 -9.90 -10.81
CA PHE A 188 8.88 -8.87 -9.95
C PHE A 188 10.42 -8.98 -9.84
N PRO A 189 11.01 -10.17 -9.59
CA PRO A 189 12.46 -10.35 -9.69
C PRO A 189 13.09 -9.89 -11.01
N LYS A 190 12.37 -9.91 -12.13
CA LYS A 190 12.87 -9.45 -13.45
C LYS A 190 13.00 -7.93 -13.56
N LEU A 191 12.57 -7.17 -12.54
CA LEU A 191 12.90 -5.76 -12.42
C LEU A 191 14.38 -5.56 -12.06
N PHE A 192 15.02 -6.58 -11.46
CA PHE A 192 16.37 -6.51 -10.92
C PHE A 192 17.36 -7.34 -11.75
N GLU A 193 18.61 -6.90 -11.75
CA GLU A 193 19.79 -7.66 -12.19
C GLU A 193 20.65 -7.91 -10.96
N GLY A 194 20.57 -9.14 -10.43
CA GLY A 194 21.16 -9.48 -9.14
C GLY A 194 20.51 -8.68 -8.00
N GLN A 195 21.31 -7.85 -7.32
CA GLN A 195 20.82 -7.03 -6.21
C GLN A 195 20.40 -5.62 -6.64
N LYS A 196 20.61 -5.22 -7.89
CA LYS A 196 20.35 -3.86 -8.37
C LYS A 196 19.15 -3.79 -9.30
N ILE A 197 18.44 -2.67 -9.31
CA ILE A 197 17.40 -2.45 -10.33
C ILE A 197 18.06 -2.46 -11.72
N ARG A 198 17.39 -3.03 -12.72
CA ARG A 198 17.91 -3.00 -14.09
C ARG A 198 18.03 -1.56 -14.58
N GLN A 199 19.16 -1.25 -15.23
CA GLN A 199 19.48 0.12 -15.64
C GLN A 199 18.46 0.71 -16.62
N ASP A 200 17.88 -0.10 -17.51
CA ASP A 200 16.85 0.36 -18.44
C ASP A 200 15.57 0.80 -17.72
N ILE A 201 15.18 0.07 -16.66
CA ILE A 201 14.02 0.41 -15.83
C ILE A 201 14.29 1.66 -15.01
N PHE A 202 15.49 1.78 -14.41
CA PHE A 202 15.90 2.97 -13.68
C PHE A 202 15.87 4.22 -14.57
N ASN A 203 16.55 4.17 -15.72
CA ASN A 203 16.61 5.28 -16.67
C ASN A 203 15.21 5.68 -17.17
N HIS A 204 14.36 4.69 -17.48
CA HIS A 204 12.99 4.95 -17.88
C HIS A 204 12.19 5.65 -16.77
N THR A 205 12.31 5.17 -15.54
CA THR A 205 11.62 5.75 -14.37
C THR A 205 12.11 7.17 -14.11
N LYS A 206 13.43 7.44 -14.16
CA LYS A 206 13.98 8.80 -14.01
C LYS A 206 13.51 9.76 -15.10
N LYS A 207 13.40 9.29 -16.35
CA LYS A 207 12.84 10.08 -17.45
C LYS A 207 11.38 10.47 -17.18
N ILE A 208 10.58 9.54 -16.66
CA ILE A 208 9.18 9.80 -16.32
C ILE A 208 9.07 10.79 -15.15
N LEU A 209 9.86 10.61 -14.09
CA LEU A 209 9.85 11.46 -12.91
C LEU A 209 10.26 12.91 -13.21
N THR A 210 11.12 13.12 -14.20
CA THR A 210 11.53 14.46 -14.64
C THR A 210 10.59 15.06 -15.69
N SER A 211 9.69 14.25 -16.27
CA SER A 211 8.66 14.75 -17.18
C SER A 211 7.59 15.53 -16.40
N LYS A 212 7.00 16.55 -17.04
CA LYS A 212 5.85 17.26 -16.48
C LYS A 212 4.54 16.47 -16.65
N GLU A 213 4.58 15.35 -17.38
CA GLU A 213 3.40 14.59 -17.74
C GLU A 213 2.95 13.71 -16.57
N LYS A 214 1.66 13.78 -16.25
CA LYS A 214 1.01 12.87 -15.28
C LYS A 214 0.53 11.65 -16.06
N ILE A 215 1.39 10.64 -16.14
CA ILE A 215 1.14 9.43 -16.92
C ILE A 215 1.00 8.22 -16.01
N ALA A 216 0.33 7.19 -16.55
CA ALA A 216 0.30 5.86 -15.96
C ALA A 216 1.20 4.93 -16.77
N VAL A 217 2.22 4.33 -16.14
CA VAL A 217 3.19 3.48 -16.82
C VAL A 217 3.46 2.21 -16.03
N LYS A 218 3.53 1.07 -16.73
CA LYS A 218 3.92 -0.23 -16.19
C LYS A 218 5.45 -0.36 -16.20
N LEU A 219 6.06 -0.59 -15.04
CA LEU A 219 7.48 -0.93 -14.93
C LEU A 219 7.65 -2.43 -15.12
N GLY A 220 8.24 -2.83 -16.25
CA GLY A 220 8.45 -4.23 -16.60
C GLY A 220 7.21 -4.92 -17.19
N LYS A 221 7.26 -6.26 -17.23
CA LYS A 221 6.16 -7.10 -17.75
C LYS A 221 5.21 -7.47 -16.63
N PHE A 222 3.93 -7.55 -16.96
CA PHE A 222 2.83 -7.90 -16.06
C PHE A 222 2.12 -9.17 -16.50
#